data_AF-A0A6J4SMI1-F1
#
_entry.id   AF-A0A6J4SMI1-F1
#
_cell.length_a   1.000
_cell.length_b   1.000
_cell.length_c   1.000
_cell.angle_alpha   90.00
_cell.angle_beta   90.00
_cell.angle_gamma   90.00
#
_symmetry.space_group_name_H-M   'P 1'
#
loop_
_entity.id
_entity.type
_entity.pdbx_description
1 polymer ?
#
loop_
_entity_poly.entity_id
_entity_poly.type
_entity_poly.pdbx_seq_one_letter_code
_entity_poly.pdbx_strand_id
1 'polypeptide(L)'
;MSIVMGLDQHRAQITAEWLDTETGEVSRARVMPADRAGVKGFLAGFDGQQLEAALEATTGWRFVVEELAAVGAQAHLAEPAETSA
;
A
#
# COMPACT_ATOMS: atom_id res chain seq x y z
N MET A 1 0.64 -17.13 2.85
CA MET A 1 -0.08 -15.90 3.20
C MET A 1 -0.12 -14.99 2.00
N SER A 2 -1.31 -14.84 1.42
CA SER A 2 -1.59 -13.92 0.32
C SER A 2 -2.39 -12.75 0.87
N ILE A 3 -1.84 -11.55 0.73
CA ILE A 3 -2.43 -10.31 1.22
C ILE A 3 -2.82 -9.44 0.03
N VAL A 4 -4.03 -8.89 0.09
CA VAL A 4 -4.48 -7.84 -0.83
C VAL A 4 -4.60 -6.54 -0.03
N MET A 5 -3.94 -5.48 -0.47
CA MET A 5 -3.87 -4.20 0.22
C MET A 5 -4.41 -3.07 -0.67
N GLY A 6 -5.21 -2.18 -0.08
CA GLY A 6 -5.54 -0.88 -0.65
C GLY A 6 -4.75 0.22 0.03
N LEU A 7 -4.17 1.13 -0.76
CA LEU A 7 -3.45 2.31 -0.30
C LEU A 7 -4.10 3.58 -0.84
N ASP A 8 -4.48 4.46 0.07
CA ASP A 8 -4.98 5.81 -0.23
C ASP A 8 -3.92 6.84 0.16
N GLN A 9 -3.49 7.63 -0.82
CA GLN A 9 -2.36 8.54 -0.68
C GLN A 9 -2.85 9.97 -0.48
N HIS A 10 -2.50 10.54 0.67
CA HIS A 10 -2.65 11.97 0.94
C HIS A 10 -1.29 12.62 1.22
N ARG A 11 -1.15 13.92 0.94
CA ARG A 11 0.13 14.65 1.14
C ARG A 11 0.67 14.62 2.57
N ALA A 12 -0.18 14.34 3.57
CA ALA A 12 0.19 14.32 4.99
C ALA A 12 0.20 12.91 5.60
N GLN A 13 -0.48 11.96 4.98
CA GLN A 13 -0.63 10.59 5.49
C GLN A 13 -0.88 9.61 4.35
N ILE A 14 -0.52 8.34 4.54
CA ILE A 14 -0.96 7.24 3.69
C ILE A 14 -1.77 6.29 4.56
N THR A 15 -2.99 5.97 4.13
CA THR A 15 -3.82 4.96 4.81
C THR A 15 -3.73 3.65 4.06
N ALA A 16 -3.61 2.56 4.81
CA ALA A 16 -3.54 1.21 4.30
C ALA A 16 -4.63 0.36 4.95
N GLU A 17 -5.35 -0.40 4.15
CA GLU A 17 -6.24 -1.48 4.61
C GLU A 17 -5.87 -2.74 3.84
N TRP A 18 -5.86 -3.89 4.52
CA TRP A 18 -5.51 -5.15 3.86
C TRP A 18 -6.27 -6.33 4.43
N LEU A 19 -6.46 -7.32 3.55
CA LEU A 19 -7.11 -8.59 3.82
C LEU A 19 -6.07 -9.70 3.72
N ASP A 20 -5.95 -10.51 4.77
CA ASP A 20 -5.36 -11.84 4.63
C ASP A 20 -6.39 -12.78 4.02
N THR A 21 -6.11 -13.23 2.79
CA THR A 21 -7.02 -14.09 2.02
C THR A 21 -7.15 -15.51 2.56
N GLU A 22 -6.22 -15.96 3.41
CA GLU A 22 -6.27 -17.29 4.02
C GLU A 22 -7.18 -17.31 5.25
N THR A 23 -7.11 -16.27 6.09
CA THR A 23 -7.86 -16.19 7.36
C THR A 23 -9.14 -15.37 7.25
N GLY A 24 -9.23 -14.47 6.28
CA GLY A 24 -10.29 -13.47 6.18
C GLY A 24 -10.09 -12.27 7.13
N GLU A 25 -8.96 -12.18 7.82
CA GLU A 25 -8.69 -11.06 8.73
C GLU A 25 -8.45 -9.76 7.96
N VAL A 26 -9.10 -8.69 8.41
CA VAL A 26 -8.91 -7.34 7.88
C VAL A 26 -8.16 -6.51 8.90
N SER A 27 -7.09 -5.85 8.44
CA SER A 27 -6.26 -4.95 9.23
C SER A 27 -6.11 -3.60 8.55
N ARG A 28 -5.72 -2.59 9.34
CA ARG A 28 -5.55 -1.22 8.85
C ARG A 28 -4.42 -0.51 9.56
N ALA A 29 -3.77 0.41 8.86
CA ALA A 29 -2.71 1.25 9.38
C ALA A 29 -2.75 2.64 8.75
N ARG A 30 -2.01 3.56 9.39
CA ARG A 30 -1.77 4.89 8.87
C ARG A 30 -0.29 5.22 9.02
N VAL A 31 0.32 5.65 7.92
CA VAL A 31 1.71 6.13 7.87
C VAL A 31 1.69 7.66 7.91
N MET A 32 2.32 8.24 8.92
CA MET A 32 2.49 9.68 9.09
C MET A 32 3.90 9.99 9.62
N PRO A 33 4.67 10.90 9.00
CA PRO A 33 4.34 11.63 7.77
C PRO A 33 4.26 10.71 6.52
N ALA A 34 3.61 11.20 5.46
CA ALA A 34 3.58 10.52 4.15
C ALA A 34 4.92 10.65 3.40
N ASP A 35 5.98 10.09 3.99
CA ASP A 35 7.31 10.09 3.42
C ASP A 35 7.83 8.67 3.16
N ARG A 36 8.94 8.58 2.43
CA ARG A 36 9.55 7.31 2.05
C ARG A 36 10.00 6.49 3.26
N ALA A 37 10.50 7.13 4.32
CA ALA A 37 11.01 6.43 5.50
C ALA A 37 9.87 5.75 6.27
N GLY A 38 8.75 6.45 6.44
CA GLY A 38 7.53 5.91 7.04
C GLY A 38 6.96 4.76 6.22
N VAL A 39 6.87 4.90 4.90
CA VAL A 39 6.38 3.84 4.01
C VAL A 39 7.28 2.61 4.06
N LYS A 40 8.59 2.79 3.97
CA LYS A 40 9.56 1.70 4.10
C LYS A 40 9.43 0.96 5.43
N GLY A 41 9.33 1.69 6.54
CA GLY A 41 9.18 1.10 7.86
C GLY A 41 7.87 0.30 8.02
N PHE A 42 6.77 0.80 7.45
CA PHE A 42 5.50 0.10 7.42
C PHE A 42 5.58 -1.18 6.56
N LEU A 43 6.09 -1.08 5.33
CA LEU A 43 6.14 -2.19 4.39
C LEU A 43 7.11 -3.30 4.80
N ALA A 44 8.12 -3.01 5.62
CA ALA A 44 9.03 -4.02 6.16
C ALA A 44 8.30 -5.16 6.92
N GLY A 45 7.10 -4.92 7.46
CA GLY A 45 6.28 -5.97 8.07
C GLY A 45 5.72 -7.01 7.08
N PHE A 46 5.80 -6.73 5.78
CA PHE A 46 5.26 -7.56 4.71
C PHE A 46 6.35 -8.25 3.89
N ASP A 47 7.63 -8.11 4.26
CA ASP A 47 8.75 -8.71 3.54
C ASP A 47 8.60 -10.25 3.44
N GLY A 48 8.78 -10.78 2.23
CA GLY A 48 8.62 -12.20 1.92
C GLY A 48 7.17 -12.71 1.83
N GLN A 49 6.17 -11.85 2.02
CA GLN A 49 4.75 -12.22 1.84
C GLN A 49 4.30 -12.01 0.39
N GLN A 50 3.29 -12.77 -0.06
CA GLN A 50 2.66 -12.50 -1.35
C GLN A 50 1.71 -11.31 -1.18
N LEU A 51 2.12 -10.13 -1.64
CA LEU A 51 1.38 -8.89 -1.48
C LEU A 51 0.99 -8.30 -2.84
N GLU A 52 -0.31 -8.17 -3.06
CA GLU A 52 -0.92 -7.44 -4.18
C GLU A 52 -1.47 -6.11 -3.65
N ALA A 53 -0.97 -4.98 -4.13
CA ALA A 53 -1.31 -3.66 -3.59
C ALA A 53 -1.97 -2.77 -4.65
N ALA A 54 -3.21 -2.38 -4.43
CA ALA A 54 -3.87 -1.32 -5.18
C ALA A 54 -3.47 0.05 -4.62
N LEU A 55 -2.99 0.94 -5.48
CA LEU A 55 -2.56 2.30 -5.11
C LEU A 55 -3.16 3.33 -6.07
N GLU A 56 -3.80 4.37 -5.52
CA GLU A 56 -4.26 5.50 -6.32
C GLU A 56 -3.07 6.26 -6.93
N ALA A 57 -3.04 6.42 -8.25
CA ALA A 57 -1.92 7.01 -8.99
C ALA A 57 -1.88 8.55 -8.92
N THR A 58 -1.99 9.12 -7.73
CA THR A 58 -1.90 10.57 -7.50
C THR A 58 -0.46 11.08 -7.43
N THR A 59 -0.26 12.40 -7.36
CA THR A 59 1.09 12.99 -7.25
C THR A 59 1.88 12.37 -6.09
N GLY A 60 3.02 11.76 -6.40
CA GLY A 60 3.89 11.11 -5.41
C GLY A 60 3.81 9.58 -5.39
N TRP A 61 2.90 8.96 -6.15
CA TRP A 61 2.72 7.50 -6.18
C TRP A 61 4.01 6.70 -6.41
N ARG A 62 4.94 7.25 -7.20
CA ARG A 62 6.15 6.53 -7.65
C ARG A 62 7.00 6.00 -6.51
N PHE A 63 7.20 6.79 -5.44
CA PHE A 63 8.04 6.30 -4.34
C PHE A 63 7.35 5.16 -3.58
N VAL A 64 6.02 5.18 -3.50
CA VAL A 64 5.25 4.11 -2.83
C VAL A 64 5.38 2.81 -3.61
N VAL A 65 5.28 2.86 -4.95
CA VAL A 65 5.51 1.70 -5.82
C VAL A 65 6.93 1.15 -5.70
N GLU A 66 7.93 2.02 -5.63
CA GLU A 66 9.32 1.61 -5.44
C GLU A 66 9.53 0.87 -4.11
N GLU A 67 8.92 1.35 -3.01
CA GLU A 67 9.01 0.65 -1.71
C GLU A 67 8.17 -0.64 -1.66
N LEU A 68 7.03 -0.69 -2.37
CA LEU A 68 6.26 -1.94 -2.55
C LEU A 68 7.10 -2.99 -3.29
N ALA A 69 7.73 -2.60 -4.39
CA ALA A 69 8.63 -3.48 -5.15
C ALA A 69 9.83 -3.93 -4.30
N ALA A 70 10.33 -3.08 -3.40
CA ALA A 70 11.45 -3.42 -2.51
C ALA A 70 11.14 -4.56 -1.53
N VAL A 71 9.86 -4.79 -1.20
CA VAL A 71 9.40 -5.93 -0.36
C VAL A 71 8.82 -7.09 -1.20
N GLY A 72 9.00 -7.03 -2.53
CA GLY A 72 8.50 -8.07 -3.44
C GLY A 72 7.01 -7.98 -3.75
N ALA A 73 6.34 -6.89 -3.39
CA ALA A 73 4.93 -6.70 -3.67
C ALA A 73 4.67 -6.26 -5.12
N GLN A 74 3.53 -6.68 -5.66
CA GLN A 74 3.04 -6.23 -6.95
C GLN A 74 2.07 -5.06 -6.77
N ALA A 75 2.37 -3.93 -7.42
CA ALA A 75 1.54 -2.74 -7.36
C ALA A 75 0.61 -2.64 -8.57
N HIS A 76 -0.67 -2.39 -8.31
CA HIS A 76 -1.70 -2.06 -9.30
C HIS A 76 -2.06 -0.60 -9.14
N LEU A 77 -1.71 0.21 -10.13
CA LEU A 77 -2.05 1.63 -10.13
C LEU A 77 -3.49 1.81 -10.58
N ALA A 78 -4.29 2.46 -9.74
CA ALA A 78 -5.64 2.87 -10.07
C ALA A 78 -5.62 4.30 -10.60
N GLU A 79 -6.30 4.55 -11.73
CA GLU A 79 -6.48 5.92 -12.22
C GLU A 79 -7.42 6.68 -11.28
N PRO A 80 -7.09 7.91 -10.83
CA PRO A 80 -7.94 8.70 -9.92
C PRO A 80 -9.37 8.93 -10.43
N ALA A 81 -9.57 8.91 -11.76
CA ALA A 81 -10.88 9.05 -12.39
C ALA A 81 -11.73 7.77 -12.35
N GLU A 82 -11.12 6.61 -12.10
CA GLU A 82 -11.77 5.31 -11.99
C GLU A 82 -12.07 4.92 -10.52
N THR A 83 -11.54 5.68 -9.55
CA THR A 83 -11.69 5.47 -8.10
C THR A 83 -12.71 6.42 -7.45
N SER A 84 -13.83 6.71 -8.13
CA SER A 84 -14.93 7.44 -7.48
C SER A 84 -15.58 6.56 -6.40
N ALA A 85 -15.57 7.07 -5.16
CA ALA A 85 -16.31 6.52 -4.02
C ALA A 85 -17.83 6.57 -4.21
#